data_AF-A0AAN8ETA8-F1
#
_entry.id   AF-A0AAN8ETA8-F1
#
_cell.length_a   1.000
_cell.length_b   1.000
_cell.length_c   1.000
_cell.angle_alpha   90.00
_cell.angle_beta   90.00
_cell.angle_gamma   90.00
#
_symmetry.space_group_name_H-M   'P 1'
#
loop_
_entity.id
_entity.type
_entity.pdbx_description
1 polymer ?
#
loop_
_entity_poly.entity_id
_entity_poly.type
_entity_poly.pdbx_seq_one_letter_code
_entity_poly.pdbx_strand_id
1 'polypeptide(L)'
;SDKRPNGNRLAPRVGGVVVCHITPRRREILRTYLDKTQKGCSRSDPTDCTWSGRWMGANTAHNIYCRYDNVGKCGSIDCAINHYTLKAQNSSDIYGDRCDRVDLFGLRGKATCGYIAWFDDEGQIVNSWYKTR
;
A
#
# COMPACT_ATOMS: atom_id res chain seq x y z
N SER A 1 -12.61 -18.56 41.57
CA SER A 1 -13.60 -17.47 41.60
C SER A 1 -12.90 -16.18 41.23
N ASP A 2 -12.80 -15.84 39.94
CA ASP A 2 -13.79 -15.13 39.11
C ASP A 2 -13.87 -13.62 39.40
N LYS A 3 -13.31 -12.78 38.50
CA LYS A 3 -14.02 -11.78 37.68
C LYS A 3 -13.07 -10.82 36.94
N ARG A 4 -13.21 -10.74 35.61
CA ARG A 4 -12.85 -9.56 34.77
C ARG A 4 -14.01 -8.55 34.81
N PRO A 5 -13.80 -7.25 34.51
CA PRO A 5 -13.92 -6.76 33.12
C PRO A 5 -12.82 -5.73 32.74
N ASN A 6 -12.24 -5.84 31.54
CA ASN A 6 -12.51 -5.01 30.35
C ASN A 6 -12.32 -3.49 30.53
N GLY A 7 -11.23 -2.97 29.96
CA GLY A 7 -10.96 -1.54 29.82
C GLY A 7 -10.17 -1.26 28.54
N ASN A 8 -10.86 -1.25 27.39
CA ASN A 8 -10.37 -0.68 26.14
C ASN A 8 -10.10 0.81 26.36
N ARG A 9 -8.82 1.20 26.47
CA ARG A 9 -8.44 2.61 26.50
C ARG A 9 -8.47 3.12 25.06
N LEU A 10 -9.60 3.72 24.67
CA LEU A 10 -9.82 4.39 23.40
C LEU A 10 -8.79 5.51 23.22
N ALA A 11 -8.04 5.48 22.12
CA ALA A 11 -7.22 6.60 21.68
C ALA A 11 -8.15 7.76 21.24
N PRO A 12 -7.79 9.03 21.53
CA PRO A 12 -8.64 10.17 21.20
C PRO A 12 -8.73 10.34 19.68
N ARG A 13 -9.97 10.51 19.19
CA ARG A 13 -10.25 10.85 17.79
C ARG A 13 -9.99 12.34 17.58
N VAL A 14 -8.96 12.66 16.81
CA VAL A 14 -8.79 13.97 16.17
C VAL A 14 -8.60 13.70 14.68
N GLY A 15 -9.52 14.19 13.83
CA GLY A 15 -9.39 14.24 12.36
C GLY A 15 -9.13 12.90 11.67
N GLY A 16 -10.19 12.25 11.16
CA GLY A 16 -10.16 10.89 10.61
C GLY A 16 -9.25 10.70 9.39
N VAL A 17 -7.99 10.31 9.65
CA VAL A 17 -7.14 9.57 8.71
C VAL A 17 -6.47 8.45 9.50
N VAL A 18 -6.83 7.20 9.20
CA VAL A 18 -6.12 6.05 9.75
C VAL A 18 -4.83 5.88 8.97
N VAL A 19 -3.73 6.41 9.50
CA VAL A 19 -2.39 6.18 8.94
C VAL A 19 -1.89 4.84 9.46
N CYS A 20 -1.91 3.80 8.61
CA CYS A 20 -1.29 2.51 8.92
C CYS A 20 0.24 2.66 8.90
N HIS A 21 0.85 2.90 10.06
CA HIS A 21 2.31 2.86 10.23
C HIS A 21 2.81 1.42 10.12
N ILE A 22 3.39 1.05 8.98
CA ILE A 22 4.13 -0.20 8.82
C ILE A 22 5.57 0.06 9.24
N THR A 23 5.95 -0.28 10.47
CA THR A 23 7.38 -0.33 10.85
C THR A 23 8.01 -1.62 10.33
N PRO A 24 9.02 -1.56 9.43
CA PRO A 24 9.68 -2.76 8.93
C PRO A 24 10.66 -3.28 9.99
N ARG A 25 10.28 -4.32 10.75
CA ARG A 25 11.28 -5.09 11.51
C ARG A 25 11.75 -6.28 10.67
N ARG A 26 13.01 -6.21 10.25
CA ARG A 26 13.94 -7.28 9.83
C ARG A 26 13.32 -8.61 9.31
N ARG A 27 13.53 -8.82 8.00
CA ARG A 27 13.83 -10.09 7.28
C ARG A 27 12.94 -11.34 7.40
N GLU A 28 11.84 -11.34 8.15
CA GLU A 28 10.91 -12.51 8.20
C GLU A 28 9.46 -12.17 7.80
N ILE A 29 9.30 -11.29 6.80
CA ILE A 29 8.02 -10.72 6.43
C ILE A 29 7.69 -11.09 4.98
N LEU A 30 7.27 -12.34 4.73
CA LEU A 30 6.53 -12.63 3.50
C LEU A 30 5.51 -13.76 3.61
N ARG A 31 5.61 -14.65 4.60
CA ARG A 31 4.64 -15.75 4.76
C ARG A 31 3.45 -15.46 5.67
N THR A 32 3.53 -14.47 6.55
CA THR A 32 2.48 -14.22 7.57
C THR A 32 1.68 -12.93 7.35
N TYR A 33 1.98 -12.15 6.30
CA TYR A 33 1.29 -10.87 6.03
C TYR A 33 -0.09 -11.00 5.38
N LEU A 34 -0.48 -12.22 5.01
CA LEU A 34 -1.80 -12.51 4.45
C LEU A 34 -2.79 -13.04 5.51
N ASP A 35 -2.37 -13.27 6.76
CA ASP A 35 -3.20 -13.92 7.77
C ASP A 35 -3.81 -12.96 8.81
N LYS A 36 -5.01 -12.48 8.46
CA LYS A 36 -6.21 -12.34 9.33
C LYS A 36 -6.18 -11.59 10.65
N THR A 37 -5.13 -10.86 11.07
CA THR A 37 -5.14 -10.24 12.42
C THR A 37 -5.08 -8.71 12.51
N GLN A 38 -4.94 -7.97 11.40
CA GLN A 38 -5.04 -6.50 11.43
C GLN A 38 -6.32 -6.01 10.73
N LYS A 39 -7.45 -6.08 11.47
CA LYS A 39 -8.84 -5.77 11.05
C LYS A 39 -9.10 -4.37 10.43
N GLY A 40 -8.08 -3.60 10.07
CA GLY A 40 -8.23 -2.29 9.42
C GLY A 40 -7.15 -1.89 8.41
N CYS A 41 -6.08 -2.69 8.19
CA CYS A 41 -5.00 -2.32 7.24
C CYS A 41 -4.89 -3.31 6.06
N SER A 42 -5.55 -4.46 6.12
CA SER A 42 -5.55 -5.48 5.05
C SER A 42 -6.61 -5.24 3.98
N ARG A 43 -7.48 -4.26 4.18
CA ARG A 43 -8.43 -3.82 3.17
C ARG A 43 -7.76 -2.71 2.35
N SER A 44 -7.38 -3.07 1.15
CA SER A 44 -7.26 -2.19 -0.01
C SER A 44 -8.64 -1.66 -0.42
N ASP A 45 -9.45 -1.22 0.54
CA ASP A 45 -10.71 -0.58 0.23
C ASP A 45 -10.39 0.88 -0.13
N PRO A 46 -10.59 1.29 -1.40
CA PRO A 46 -10.28 2.65 -1.83
C PRO A 46 -11.10 3.72 -1.11
N THR A 47 -12.16 3.33 -0.38
CA THR A 47 -12.93 4.25 0.48
C THR A 47 -12.26 4.52 1.83
N ASP A 48 -11.45 3.60 2.34
CA ASP A 48 -10.77 3.69 3.64
C ASP A 48 -9.31 4.16 3.52
N CYS A 49 -8.72 4.13 2.30
CA CYS A 49 -7.39 4.65 2.06
C CYS A 49 -7.14 5.10 0.61
N THR A 50 -6.31 6.14 0.46
CA THR A 50 -5.92 6.66 -0.86
C THR A 50 -4.52 6.20 -1.25
N TRP A 51 -4.37 5.71 -2.49
CA TRP A 51 -3.05 5.45 -3.08
C TRP A 51 -2.37 6.73 -3.60
N SER A 52 -3.06 7.87 -3.55
CA SER A 52 -2.47 9.18 -3.85
C SER A 52 -1.41 9.54 -2.83
N GLY A 53 -0.29 10.08 -3.27
CA GLY A 53 0.75 10.65 -2.42
C GLY A 53 2.16 10.37 -2.92
N ARG A 54 3.11 10.61 -2.02
CA ARG A 54 4.53 10.35 -2.26
C ARG A 54 4.87 8.93 -1.82
N TRP A 55 5.69 8.28 -2.61
CA TRP A 55 6.13 6.92 -2.44
C TRP A 55 7.65 6.87 -2.63
N MET A 56 8.27 5.89 -1.98
CA MET A 56 9.71 5.64 -2.12
C MET A 56 9.95 4.19 -2.48
N GLY A 57 10.74 3.98 -3.53
CA GLY A 57 11.18 2.64 -3.92
C GLY A 57 12.23 2.10 -2.94
N ALA A 58 12.01 0.92 -2.38
CA ALA A 58 12.91 0.29 -1.42
C ALA A 58 14.26 -0.08 -2.06
N ASN A 59 14.25 -0.60 -3.29
CA ASN A 59 15.47 -1.04 -3.97
C ASN A 59 16.12 0.09 -4.78
N THR A 60 15.34 1.05 -5.26
CA THR A 60 15.81 2.09 -6.19
C THR A 60 15.99 3.46 -5.55
N ALA A 61 15.49 3.67 -4.32
CA ALA A 61 15.41 4.97 -3.65
C ALA A 61 14.77 6.08 -4.50
N HIS A 62 13.98 5.71 -5.51
CA HIS A 62 13.29 6.67 -6.36
C HIS A 62 12.19 7.38 -5.59
N ASN A 63 12.02 8.67 -5.86
CA ASN A 63 10.88 9.44 -5.39
C ASN A 63 9.76 9.32 -6.43
N ILE A 64 8.66 8.73 -6.02
CA ILE A 64 7.50 8.49 -6.88
C ILE A 64 6.33 9.30 -6.36
N TYR A 65 5.63 9.99 -7.26
CA TYR A 65 4.38 10.65 -6.96
C TYR A 65 3.26 9.92 -7.66
N CYS A 66 2.24 9.49 -6.92
CA CYS A 66 1.07 8.85 -7.48
C CYS A 66 -0.19 9.66 -7.20
N ARG A 67 -1.09 9.70 -8.17
CA ARG A 67 -2.46 10.19 -8.05
C ARG A 67 -3.40 9.03 -8.29
N TYR A 68 -4.30 8.82 -7.36
CA TYR A 68 -5.39 7.86 -7.45
C TYR A 68 -6.72 8.59 -7.62
N ASP A 69 -7.49 8.18 -8.63
CA ASP A 69 -8.84 8.65 -8.88
C ASP A 69 -9.82 7.47 -8.66
N ASN A 70 -10.76 7.64 -7.73
CA ASN A 70 -11.74 6.60 -7.38
C ASN A 70 -12.91 6.58 -8.38
N VAL A 71 -12.63 6.16 -9.62
CA VAL A 71 -13.61 6.03 -10.70
C VAL A 71 -13.86 4.55 -11.02
N GLY A 72 -15.12 4.14 -11.14
CA GLY A 72 -15.49 2.74 -11.38
C GLY A 72 -15.43 1.87 -10.12
N LYS A 73 -15.15 0.57 -10.28
CA LYS A 73 -15.17 -0.38 -9.14
C LYS A 73 -13.99 -0.20 -8.19
N CYS A 74 -12.80 0.02 -8.74
CA CYS A 74 -11.54 0.03 -7.99
C CYS A 74 -10.72 1.30 -8.20
N GLY A 75 -11.06 2.14 -9.17
CA GLY A 75 -10.31 3.34 -9.51
C GLY A 75 -9.10 3.12 -10.42
N SER A 76 -8.46 4.23 -10.76
CA SER A 76 -7.26 4.30 -11.60
C SER A 76 -6.14 5.03 -10.87
N ILE A 77 -4.90 4.72 -11.23
CA ILE A 77 -3.70 5.29 -10.62
C ILE A 77 -2.73 5.77 -11.70
N ASP A 78 -2.26 7.01 -11.58
CA ASP A 78 -1.23 7.63 -12.40
C ASP A 78 0.00 7.91 -11.52
N CYS A 79 1.15 7.37 -11.89
CA CYS A 79 2.38 7.53 -11.13
C CYS A 79 3.51 8.12 -11.99
N ALA A 80 4.27 9.03 -11.40
CA ALA A 80 5.46 9.62 -11.99
C ALA A 80 6.68 9.36 -11.10
N ILE A 81 7.73 8.81 -11.69
CA ILE A 81 9.05 8.65 -11.08
C ILE A 81 9.87 9.89 -11.43
N ASN A 82 10.34 10.60 -10.40
CA ASN A 82 11.23 11.74 -10.57
C ASN A 82 12.56 11.47 -9.88
N HIS A 83 13.52 10.95 -10.63
CA HIS A 83 14.89 10.72 -10.19
C HIS A 83 15.89 11.27 -11.22
N TYR A 84 17.13 11.55 -10.79
CA TYR A 84 18.12 12.17 -11.67
C TYR A 84 18.49 11.28 -12.88
N THR A 85 18.52 9.96 -12.69
CA THR A 85 18.78 8.97 -13.77
C THR A 85 17.54 8.48 -14.50
N LEU A 86 16.35 8.65 -13.92
CA LEU A 86 15.13 8.05 -14.46
C LEU A 86 13.94 8.98 -14.26
N LYS A 87 13.34 9.37 -15.37
CA LYS A 87 12.06 10.11 -15.42
C LYS A 87 11.08 9.27 -16.23
N ALA A 88 10.01 8.82 -15.59
CA ALA A 88 9.01 8.00 -16.22
C ALA A 88 7.63 8.33 -15.65
N GLN A 89 6.60 8.22 -16.48
CA GLN A 89 5.21 8.34 -16.07
C GLN A 89 4.42 7.16 -16.66
N ASN A 90 3.50 6.61 -15.87
CA ASN A 90 2.67 5.49 -16.29
C ASN A 90 1.37 5.50 -15.48
N SER A 91 0.27 5.13 -16.12
CA SER A 91 -1.07 5.08 -15.55
C SER A 91 -1.71 3.72 -15.82
N SER A 92 -2.49 3.22 -14.86
CA SER A 92 -3.15 1.93 -14.95
C SER A 92 -4.41 1.90 -14.09
N ASP A 93 -5.30 0.96 -14.38
CA ASP A 93 -6.45 0.68 -13.53
C ASP A 93 -6.04 -0.25 -12.39
N ILE A 94 -6.70 -0.08 -11.24
CA ILE A 94 -6.56 -1.01 -10.13
C ILE A 94 -7.63 -2.08 -10.30
N TYR A 95 -7.27 -3.34 -10.08
CA TYR A 95 -8.14 -4.46 -10.39
C TYR A 95 -8.02 -5.62 -9.39
N GLY A 96 -8.74 -6.70 -9.67
CA GLY A 96 -8.87 -7.87 -8.82
C GLY A 96 -10.09 -7.80 -7.90
N ASP A 97 -10.47 -8.93 -7.33
CA ASP A 97 -11.68 -9.04 -6.48
C ASP A 97 -11.63 -8.13 -5.25
N ARG A 98 -10.43 -7.77 -4.81
CA ARG A 98 -10.17 -6.92 -3.65
C ARG A 98 -9.62 -5.54 -4.00
N CYS A 99 -9.63 -5.16 -5.28
CA CYS A 99 -9.00 -3.91 -5.75
C CYS A 99 -7.55 -3.78 -5.25
N ASP A 100 -6.77 -4.86 -5.32
CA ASP A 100 -5.42 -4.95 -4.74
C ASP A 100 -4.33 -5.20 -5.78
N ARG A 101 -4.66 -5.22 -7.07
CA ARG A 101 -3.71 -5.45 -8.17
C ARG A 101 -3.54 -4.20 -9.01
N VAL A 102 -2.32 -3.95 -9.45
CA VAL A 102 -1.95 -2.78 -10.25
C VAL A 102 -0.78 -3.14 -11.14
N ASP A 103 -0.81 -2.74 -12.40
CA ASP A 103 0.31 -2.98 -13.33
C ASP A 103 0.90 -1.65 -13.79
N LEU A 104 2.15 -1.37 -13.47
CA LEU A 104 2.83 -0.12 -13.82
C LEU A 104 4.28 -0.37 -14.21
N PHE A 105 4.79 0.40 -15.17
CA PHE A 105 6.20 0.33 -15.61
C PHE A 105 6.65 -1.09 -16.03
N GLY A 106 5.74 -1.89 -16.58
CA GLY A 106 6.01 -3.28 -16.95
C GLY A 106 6.11 -4.25 -15.77
N LEU A 107 5.75 -3.81 -14.56
CA LEU A 107 5.74 -4.63 -13.35
C LEU A 107 4.30 -4.92 -12.91
N ARG A 108 4.11 -6.13 -12.37
CA ARG A 108 2.85 -6.50 -11.73
C ARG A 108 2.93 -6.20 -10.24
N GLY A 109 1.91 -5.55 -9.70
CA GLY A 109 1.91 -5.00 -8.36
C GLY A 109 0.78 -5.54 -7.51
N LYS A 110 1.05 -5.73 -6.22
CA LYS A 110 0.01 -5.92 -5.20
C LYS A 110 0.01 -4.75 -4.22
N ALA A 111 -1.07 -3.96 -4.24
CA ALA A 111 -1.18 -2.71 -3.53
C ALA A 111 -2.02 -2.80 -2.25
N THR A 112 -1.57 -2.08 -1.23
CA THR A 112 -2.26 -1.82 0.04
C THR A 112 -2.14 -0.31 0.34
N CYS A 113 -2.79 0.17 1.41
CA CYS A 113 -2.90 1.59 1.73
C CYS A 113 -1.57 2.35 1.88
N GLY A 114 -0.46 1.65 2.16
CA GLY A 114 0.85 2.26 2.36
C GLY A 114 2.02 1.47 1.77
N TYR A 115 1.72 0.40 1.03
CA TYR A 115 2.75 -0.50 0.49
C TYR A 115 2.30 -1.13 -0.83
N ILE A 116 3.21 -1.15 -1.80
CA ILE A 116 3.05 -1.89 -3.06
C ILE A 116 4.23 -2.84 -3.20
N ALA A 117 3.95 -4.14 -3.34
CA ALA A 117 4.94 -5.13 -3.73
C ALA A 117 4.96 -5.27 -5.25
N TRP A 118 6.13 -5.20 -5.87
CA TRP A 118 6.31 -5.36 -7.31
C TRP A 118 6.95 -6.70 -7.62
N PHE A 119 6.38 -7.36 -8.62
CA PHE A 119 6.78 -8.68 -9.08
C PHE A 119 7.21 -8.62 -10.55
N ASP A 120 8.21 -9.42 -10.90
CA ASP A 120 8.51 -9.74 -12.29
C ASP A 120 7.52 -10.76 -12.87
N ASP A 121 7.75 -11.16 -14.12
CA ASP A 121 6.91 -12.16 -14.81
C ASP A 121 7.02 -13.56 -14.20
N GLU A 122 8.09 -13.85 -13.46
CA GLU A 122 8.29 -15.12 -12.73
C GLU A 122 7.60 -15.10 -11.35
N GLY A 123 6.99 -13.98 -10.97
CA GLY A 123 6.33 -13.78 -9.67
C GLY A 123 7.30 -13.58 -8.51
N GLN A 124 8.57 -13.26 -8.78
CA GLN A 124 9.55 -12.91 -7.76
C GLN A 124 9.44 -11.43 -7.41
N ILE A 125 9.66 -11.09 -6.13
CA ILE A 125 9.64 -9.70 -5.69
C ILE A 125 10.92 -9.00 -6.16
N VAL A 126 10.75 -8.00 -7.02
CA VAL A 126 11.87 -7.22 -7.58
C VAL A 126 11.99 -5.82 -6.96
N ASN A 127 10.91 -5.29 -6.40
CA ASN A 127 10.91 -4.02 -5.70
C ASN A 127 9.71 -3.91 -4.75
N SER A 128 9.75 -2.92 -3.87
CA SER A 128 8.58 -2.51 -3.13
C SER A 128 8.55 -1.01 -2.93
N TRP A 129 7.36 -0.43 -2.94
CA TRP A 129 7.16 0.99 -2.68
C TRP A 129 6.45 1.15 -1.35
N TYR A 130 6.96 2.05 -0.53
CA TYR A 130 6.30 2.45 0.71
C TYR A 130 5.92 3.91 0.64
N LYS A 131 4.75 4.22 1.18
CA LYS A 131 4.24 5.58 1.21
C LYS A 131 5.04 6.41 2.21
N THR A 132 5.41 7.63 1.81
CA THR A 132 6.14 8.58 2.68
C THR A 132 5.18 9.63 3.23
N ARG A 133 5.55 10.22 4.37
CA ARG A 133 4.75 11.24 5.07
C ARG A 133 4.65 12.53 4.25
#